data_AF-A0A1R2AMJ4-F1
#
_entry.id   AF-A0A1R2AMJ4-F1
#
_cell.length_a   1.000
_cell.length_b   1.000
_cell.length_c   1.000
_cell.angle_alpha   90.00
_cell.angle_beta   90.00
_cell.angle_gamma   90.00
#
_symmetry.space_group_name_H-M   'P 1'
#
loop_
_entity.id
_entity.type
_entity.pdbx_description
1 polymer ?
#
loop_
_entity_poly.entity_id
_entity_poly.type
_entity_poly.pdbx_seq_one_letter_code
_entity_poly.pdbx_strand_id
1 'polypeptide(L)'
;MDFKCWCCAAEAVFVCDCPQDSRSCENHYMDHKMKNKSCQSEYVKEDAIDIHNAIKSAELELAKISQDMVIEINNCFKQSLDYLHSKKDEARGFIYRKMKDEADAIKNWARALNLKERDKNQYIFSMKKVLSVDASSDIAIDVEKSKRDFEENEKKYRELQCQMNEENEKKLEQAYKKNKELQCQIDEENEKKLTVEKFMSKINKGRYEGLGIEGIKYNMLELNFEGFKETFINKSWNFIVQIDLTENQKYIFVCKFLSRL
;
A
#
# COMPACT_ATOMS: atom_id res chain seq x y z
N MET A 1 -10.37 -54.94 10.36
CA MET A 1 -10.60 -55.54 11.68
C MET A 1 -11.73 -56.53 11.50
N ASP A 2 -11.52 -57.79 11.89
CA ASP A 2 -12.54 -58.82 11.71
C ASP A 2 -13.58 -58.69 12.83
N PHE A 3 -14.74 -58.10 12.52
CA PHE A 3 -15.93 -58.13 13.37
C PHE A 3 -16.55 -59.53 13.32
N LYS A 4 -15.82 -60.51 13.87
CA LYS A 4 -16.25 -61.90 13.91
C LYS A 4 -16.99 -62.19 15.21
N CYS A 5 -17.94 -63.11 15.10
CA CYS A 5 -18.58 -63.76 16.23
C CYS A 5 -17.52 -64.37 17.15
N TRP A 6 -17.71 -64.26 18.45
CA TRP A 6 -16.76 -64.77 19.45
C TRP A 6 -16.50 -66.29 19.31
N CYS A 7 -17.47 -67.05 18.81
CA CYS A 7 -17.42 -68.51 18.74
C CYS A 7 -17.42 -69.08 17.32
N CYS A 8 -17.46 -68.26 16.26
CA CYS A 8 -17.37 -68.76 14.88
C CYS A 8 -16.81 -67.71 13.91
N ALA A 9 -16.53 -68.13 12.67
CA ALA A 9 -16.01 -67.23 11.63
C ALA A 9 -17.04 -66.27 11.03
N ALA A 10 -18.33 -66.38 11.41
CA ALA A 10 -19.39 -65.51 10.91
C ALA A 10 -19.23 -64.08 11.44
N GLU A 11 -19.79 -63.12 10.72
CA GLU A 11 -19.83 -61.71 11.13
C GLU A 11 -20.66 -61.53 12.40
N ALA A 12 -20.15 -60.72 13.33
CA ALA A 12 -20.87 -60.30 14.52
C ALA A 12 -21.82 -59.14 14.17
N VAL A 13 -23.10 -59.29 14.51
CA VAL A 13 -24.15 -58.30 14.24
C VAL A 13 -24.84 -57.83 15.52
N PHE A 14 -24.54 -58.46 16.67
CA PHE A 14 -24.99 -58.05 17.99
C PHE A 14 -23.81 -57.79 18.93
N VAL A 15 -23.98 -56.79 19.79
CA VAL A 15 -23.09 -56.53 20.94
C VAL A 15 -23.90 -56.66 22.24
N CYS A 16 -23.37 -57.39 23.23
CA CYS A 16 -23.98 -57.54 24.56
C CYS A 16 -23.01 -57.03 25.65
N ASP A 17 -23.57 -56.61 26.78
CA ASP A 17 -22.84 -56.15 27.98
C ASP A 17 -22.23 -57.28 28.83
N CYS A 18 -22.42 -58.53 28.41
CA CYS A 18 -21.91 -59.70 29.13
C CYS A 18 -20.37 -59.78 29.10
N PRO A 19 -19.69 -60.12 30.23
CA PRO A 19 -18.23 -60.11 30.34
C PRO A 19 -17.48 -61.05 29.40
N GLN A 20 -18.13 -62.07 28.83
CA GLN A 20 -17.48 -63.09 27.98
C GLN A 20 -18.05 -63.21 26.55
N ASP A 21 -19.13 -62.52 26.18
CA ASP A 21 -19.85 -62.77 24.92
C ASP A 21 -20.25 -61.48 24.20
N SER A 22 -19.35 -60.49 24.16
CA SER A 22 -19.73 -59.14 23.72
C SER A 22 -19.98 -58.99 22.23
N ARG A 23 -19.71 -59.99 21.37
CA ARG A 23 -19.93 -59.89 19.91
C ARG A 23 -20.39 -61.21 19.31
N SER A 24 -21.61 -61.26 18.81
CA SER A 24 -22.23 -62.51 18.33
C SER A 24 -22.84 -62.35 16.93
N CYS A 25 -22.79 -63.43 16.14
CA CYS A 25 -23.68 -63.54 14.98
C CYS A 25 -25.11 -63.82 15.45
N GLU A 26 -26.09 -63.71 14.55
CA GLU A 26 -27.51 -63.84 14.88
C GLU A 26 -27.85 -65.17 15.57
N ASN A 27 -27.31 -66.28 15.06
CA ASN A 27 -27.53 -67.61 15.65
C ASN A 27 -27.01 -67.70 17.09
N HIS A 28 -25.75 -67.31 17.32
CA HIS A 28 -25.14 -67.41 18.63
C HIS A 28 -25.67 -66.38 19.63
N TYR A 29 -26.15 -65.24 19.15
CA TYR A 29 -26.90 -64.29 19.96
C TYR A 29 -28.21 -64.90 20.46
N MET A 30 -28.96 -65.58 19.60
CA MET A 30 -30.22 -66.23 20.01
C MET A 30 -29.97 -67.34 21.04
N ASP A 31 -28.92 -68.14 20.86
CA ASP A 31 -28.51 -69.16 21.84
C ASP A 31 -28.11 -68.55 23.19
N HIS A 32 -27.38 -67.43 23.16
CA HIS A 32 -27.00 -66.68 24.36
C HIS A 32 -28.23 -66.09 25.05
N LYS A 33 -29.14 -65.44 24.31
CA LYS A 33 -30.36 -64.82 24.83
C LYS A 33 -31.32 -65.84 25.47
N MET A 34 -31.38 -67.06 24.92
CA MET A 34 -32.16 -68.15 25.51
C MET A 34 -31.61 -68.56 26.89
N LYS A 35 -30.28 -68.54 27.07
CA LYS A 35 -29.60 -68.90 28.32
C LYS A 35 -29.59 -67.75 29.34
N ASN A 36 -29.42 -66.51 28.86
CA ASN A 36 -29.26 -65.31 29.68
C ASN A 36 -30.34 -64.28 29.32
N LYS A 37 -31.56 -64.48 29.82
CA LYS A 37 -32.73 -63.63 29.50
C LYS A 37 -32.61 -62.17 29.93
N SER A 38 -31.64 -61.83 30.78
CA SER A 38 -31.40 -60.49 31.31
C SER A 38 -30.28 -59.72 30.60
N CYS A 39 -29.57 -60.30 29.61
CA CYS A 39 -28.55 -59.57 28.83
C CYS A 39 -29.21 -58.43 28.05
N GLN A 40 -28.60 -57.24 28.12
CA GLN A 40 -28.91 -56.15 27.21
C GLN A 40 -28.02 -56.25 25.98
N SER A 41 -28.62 -56.06 24.81
CA SER A 41 -27.93 -56.23 23.54
C SER A 41 -28.41 -55.24 22.50
N GLU A 42 -27.50 -54.80 21.66
CA GLU A 42 -27.75 -53.89 20.55
C GLU A 42 -27.45 -54.60 19.22
N TYR A 43 -28.31 -54.37 18.23
CA TYR A 43 -28.06 -54.78 16.86
C TYR A 43 -27.24 -53.69 16.18
N VAL A 44 -26.01 -54.00 15.79
CA VAL A 44 -25.02 -52.99 15.36
C VAL A 44 -24.73 -53.03 13.86
N LYS A 45 -25.36 -53.96 13.11
CA LYS A 45 -25.06 -54.14 11.69
C LYS A 45 -25.45 -52.93 10.85
N GLU A 46 -26.61 -52.36 11.10
CA GLU A 46 -27.10 -51.17 10.38
C GLU A 46 -26.21 -49.97 10.68
N ASP A 47 -25.91 -49.70 11.96
CA ASP A 47 -24.98 -48.64 12.36
C ASP A 47 -23.58 -48.81 11.74
N ALA A 48 -23.07 -50.05 11.68
CA ALA A 48 -21.79 -50.33 11.05
C ALA A 48 -21.80 -50.07 9.53
N ILE A 49 -22.90 -50.41 8.84
CA ILE A 49 -23.09 -50.11 7.43
C ILE A 49 -23.16 -48.61 7.20
N ASP A 50 -23.90 -47.88 8.03
CA ASP A 50 -24.06 -46.43 7.92
C ASP A 50 -22.73 -45.70 8.17
N ILE A 51 -21.98 -46.10 9.20
CA ILE A 51 -20.61 -45.60 9.45
C ILE A 51 -19.70 -45.90 8.27
N HIS A 52 -19.73 -47.12 7.72
CA HIS A 52 -18.92 -47.49 6.57
C HIS A 52 -19.26 -46.65 5.33
N ASN A 53 -20.55 -46.45 5.04
CA ASN A 53 -21.01 -45.62 3.94
C ASN A 53 -20.61 -44.16 4.14
N ALA A 54 -20.69 -43.63 5.36
CA ALA A 54 -20.26 -42.27 5.69
C ALA A 54 -18.75 -42.09 5.48
N ILE A 55 -17.93 -43.03 5.97
CA ILE A 55 -16.47 -43.03 5.75
C ILE A 55 -16.16 -43.09 4.26
N LYS A 56 -16.79 -44.00 3.52
CA LYS A 56 -16.59 -44.15 2.08
C LYS A 56 -17.00 -42.89 1.31
N SER A 57 -18.08 -42.22 1.71
CA SER A 57 -18.46 -40.93 1.15
C SER A 57 -17.38 -39.87 1.38
N ALA A 58 -16.87 -39.78 2.62
CA ALA A 58 -15.80 -38.86 2.97
C ALA A 58 -14.49 -39.17 2.20
N GLU A 59 -14.15 -40.44 2.00
CA GLU A 59 -13.00 -40.86 1.18
C GLU A 59 -13.14 -40.40 -0.27
N LEU A 60 -14.32 -40.56 -0.86
CA LEU A 60 -14.60 -40.11 -2.23
C LEU A 60 -14.54 -38.58 -2.37
N GLU A 61 -15.09 -37.86 -1.41
CA GLU A 61 -15.03 -36.39 -1.37
C GLU A 61 -13.59 -35.90 -1.21
N LEU A 62 -12.82 -36.50 -0.31
CA LEU A 62 -11.40 -36.17 -0.12
C LEU A 62 -10.59 -36.44 -1.39
N ALA A 63 -10.85 -37.56 -2.08
CA ALA A 63 -10.22 -37.88 -3.35
C ALA A 63 -10.57 -36.84 -4.43
N LYS A 64 -11.83 -36.42 -4.52
CA LYS A 64 -12.28 -35.40 -5.47
C LYS A 64 -11.63 -34.04 -5.20
N ILE A 65 -11.65 -33.58 -3.95
CA ILE A 65 -11.00 -32.32 -3.55
C ILE A 65 -9.51 -32.36 -3.90
N SER A 66 -8.84 -33.47 -3.61
CA SER A 66 -7.42 -33.63 -3.94
C SER A 66 -7.15 -33.51 -5.45
N GLN A 67 -8.01 -34.11 -6.28
CA GLN A 67 -7.91 -33.98 -7.75
C GLN A 67 -8.13 -32.54 -8.20
N ASP A 68 -9.16 -31.86 -7.70
CA ASP A 68 -9.45 -30.47 -8.03
C ASP A 68 -8.28 -29.55 -7.64
N MET A 69 -7.66 -29.78 -6.48
CA MET A 69 -6.47 -29.03 -6.04
C MET A 69 -5.27 -29.26 -6.96
N VAL A 70 -5.03 -30.49 -7.41
CA VAL A 70 -3.96 -30.79 -8.37
C VAL A 70 -4.19 -30.07 -9.70
N ILE A 71 -5.43 -30.05 -10.19
CA ILE A 71 -5.81 -29.31 -11.40
C ILE A 71 -5.50 -27.82 -11.22
N GLU A 72 -5.90 -27.24 -10.10
CA GLU A 72 -5.71 -25.80 -9.86
C GLU A 72 -4.23 -25.42 -9.69
N ILE A 73 -3.44 -26.27 -9.02
CA ILE A 73 -1.98 -26.10 -8.93
C ILE A 73 -1.35 -26.12 -10.32
N ASN A 74 -1.77 -27.04 -11.19
CA ASN A 74 -1.27 -27.11 -12.56
C ASN A 74 -1.67 -25.88 -13.39
N ASN A 75 -2.89 -25.36 -13.20
CA ASN A 75 -3.34 -24.12 -13.83
C ASN A 75 -2.48 -22.93 -13.40
N CYS A 76 -2.27 -22.76 -12.09
CA CYS A 76 -1.42 -21.71 -11.52
C CYS A 76 0.02 -21.80 -12.05
N PHE A 77 0.56 -23.02 -12.15
CA PHE A 77 1.89 -23.26 -12.70
C PHE A 77 1.97 -22.83 -14.17
N LYS A 78 0.98 -23.21 -14.99
CA LYS A 78 0.91 -22.82 -16.40
C LYS A 78 0.83 -21.30 -16.57
N GLN A 79 -0.04 -20.63 -15.81
CA GLN A 79 -0.15 -19.17 -15.82
C GLN A 79 1.17 -18.49 -15.45
N SER A 80 1.87 -19.03 -14.45
CA SER A 80 3.19 -18.51 -14.03
C SER A 80 4.23 -18.65 -15.15
N LEU A 81 4.24 -19.78 -15.86
CA LEU A 81 5.13 -19.99 -17.02
C LEU A 81 4.79 -19.05 -18.17
N ASP A 82 3.50 -18.91 -18.50
CA ASP A 82 3.04 -18.03 -19.58
C ASP A 82 3.44 -16.57 -19.30
N TYR A 83 3.33 -16.13 -18.05
CA TYR A 83 3.79 -14.81 -17.62
C TYR A 83 5.31 -14.65 -17.78
N LEU A 84 6.10 -15.64 -17.37
CA LEU A 84 7.56 -15.62 -17.55
C LEU A 84 7.96 -15.58 -19.03
N HIS A 85 7.26 -16.32 -19.89
CA HIS A 85 7.45 -16.26 -21.34
C HIS A 85 7.12 -14.89 -21.91
N SER A 86 5.99 -14.30 -21.50
CA SER A 86 5.62 -12.93 -21.89
C SER A 86 6.69 -11.92 -21.51
N LYS A 87 7.22 -11.99 -20.28
CA LYS A 87 8.32 -11.11 -19.82
C LYS A 87 9.61 -11.31 -20.61
N LYS A 88 9.91 -12.54 -21.02
CA LYS A 88 11.06 -12.84 -21.89
C LYS A 88 10.89 -12.20 -23.27
N ASP A 89 9.71 -12.27 -23.86
CA ASP A 89 9.43 -11.68 -25.16
C ASP A 89 9.39 -10.15 -25.10
N GLU A 90 8.87 -9.58 -24.01
CA GLU A 90 8.95 -8.15 -23.72
C GLU A 90 10.41 -7.66 -23.65
N ALA A 91 11.27 -8.36 -22.91
CA ALA A 91 12.70 -8.05 -22.84
C ALA A 91 13.38 -8.10 -24.21
N ARG A 92 13.06 -9.10 -25.04
CA ARG A 92 13.55 -9.17 -26.43
C ARG A 92 13.11 -7.95 -27.24
N GLY A 93 11.86 -7.54 -27.11
CA GLY A 93 11.34 -6.32 -27.75
C GLY A 93 12.10 -5.06 -27.35
N PHE A 94 12.43 -4.89 -26.07
CA PHE A 94 13.25 -3.78 -25.60
C PHE A 94 14.67 -3.80 -26.19
N ILE A 95 15.30 -4.97 -26.26
CA ILE A 95 16.63 -5.13 -26.86
C ILE A 95 16.63 -4.68 -28.33
N TYR A 96 15.66 -5.12 -29.13
CA TYR A 96 15.57 -4.72 -30.55
C TYR A 96 15.33 -3.22 -30.73
N ARG A 97 14.63 -2.59 -29.78
CA ARG A 97 14.41 -1.13 -29.76
C ARG A 97 15.57 -0.34 -29.15
N LYS A 98 16.67 -1.00 -28.77
CA LYS A 98 17.85 -0.41 -28.09
C LYS A 98 17.52 0.24 -26.73
N MET A 99 16.46 -0.23 -26.07
CA MET A 99 16.00 0.19 -24.74
C MET A 99 16.67 -0.70 -23.68
N LYS A 100 17.94 -0.41 -23.38
CA LYS A 100 18.79 -1.32 -22.58
C LYS A 100 18.38 -1.34 -21.11
N ASP A 101 18.04 -0.18 -20.55
CA ASP A 101 17.73 -0.05 -19.12
C ASP A 101 16.47 -0.84 -18.74
N GLU A 102 15.45 -0.83 -19.61
CA GLU A 102 14.21 -1.58 -19.45
C GLU A 102 14.42 -3.09 -19.57
N ALA A 103 15.27 -3.52 -20.52
CA ALA A 103 15.64 -4.93 -20.64
C ALA A 103 16.44 -5.42 -19.41
N ASP A 104 17.37 -4.61 -18.91
CA ASP A 104 18.15 -4.91 -17.70
C ASP A 104 17.26 -4.90 -16.45
N ALA A 105 16.21 -4.07 -16.38
CA ALA A 105 15.23 -4.11 -15.31
C ALA A 105 14.49 -5.46 -15.23
N ILE A 106 14.04 -6.02 -16.36
CA ILE A 106 13.41 -7.35 -16.41
C ILE A 106 14.39 -8.43 -15.98
N LYS A 107 15.65 -8.35 -16.43
CA LYS A 107 16.71 -9.29 -16.03
C LYS A 107 16.98 -9.27 -14.52
N ASN A 108 17.04 -8.08 -13.93
CA ASN A 108 17.24 -7.93 -12.49
C ASN A 108 16.04 -8.43 -11.70
N TRP A 109 14.82 -8.12 -12.15
CA TRP A 109 13.59 -8.69 -11.58
C TRP A 109 13.60 -10.23 -11.60
N ALA A 110 13.94 -10.85 -12.73
CA ALA A 110 13.96 -12.30 -12.86
C ALA A 110 14.98 -12.96 -11.90
N ARG A 111 16.13 -12.31 -11.67
CA ARG A 111 17.13 -12.76 -10.68
C ARG A 111 16.61 -12.65 -9.25
N ALA A 112 15.83 -11.62 -8.96
CA ALA A 112 15.27 -11.37 -7.63
C ALA A 112 14.11 -12.31 -7.25
N LEU A 113 13.50 -13.03 -8.21
CA LEU A 113 12.36 -13.92 -7.93
C LEU A 113 12.65 -15.06 -6.94
N ASN A 114 13.93 -15.36 -6.65
CA ASN A 114 14.43 -16.34 -5.69
C ASN A 114 13.48 -17.52 -5.39
N LEU A 115 13.08 -18.25 -6.44
CA LEU A 115 12.04 -19.27 -6.36
C LEU A 115 12.42 -20.48 -5.50
N LYS A 116 13.72 -20.62 -5.16
CA LYS A 116 14.27 -21.73 -4.35
C LYS A 116 13.99 -21.56 -2.86
N GLU A 117 13.78 -20.33 -2.39
CA GLU A 117 13.55 -20.02 -0.98
C GLU A 117 12.08 -19.92 -0.61
N ARG A 118 11.16 -20.30 -1.51
CA ARG A 118 9.74 -20.35 -1.16
C ARG A 118 9.54 -21.33 -0.01
N ASP A 119 8.86 -20.86 1.04
CA ASP A 119 8.69 -21.61 2.28
C ASP A 119 7.83 -22.86 2.04
N LYS A 120 8.52 -23.99 1.84
CA LYS A 120 7.92 -25.31 1.69
C LYS A 120 7.07 -25.67 2.91
N ASN A 121 7.43 -25.19 4.11
CA ASN A 121 6.69 -25.48 5.32
C ASN A 121 5.35 -24.74 5.35
N GLN A 122 5.30 -23.49 4.86
CA GLN A 122 4.05 -22.74 4.74
C GLN A 122 3.06 -23.43 3.78
N TYR A 123 3.55 -23.96 2.65
CA TYR A 123 2.73 -24.74 1.73
C TYR A 123 2.23 -26.04 2.38
N ILE A 124 3.14 -26.83 2.99
CA ILE A 124 2.77 -28.09 3.66
C ILE A 124 1.75 -27.85 4.77
N PHE A 125 1.95 -26.80 5.58
CA PHE A 125 1.03 -26.44 6.66
C PHE A 125 -0.35 -26.08 6.12
N SER A 126 -0.41 -25.26 5.06
CA SER A 126 -1.68 -24.89 4.41
C SER A 126 -2.40 -26.10 3.83
N MET A 127 -1.66 -27.02 3.21
CA MET A 127 -2.21 -28.24 2.63
C MET A 127 -2.75 -29.21 3.68
N LYS A 128 -2.02 -29.42 4.79
CA LYS A 128 -2.48 -30.25 5.91
C LYS A 128 -3.80 -29.76 6.50
N LYS A 129 -3.95 -28.45 6.58
CA LYS A 129 -5.17 -27.79 7.04
C LYS A 129 -6.34 -28.00 6.08
N VAL A 130 -6.14 -27.80 4.77
CA VAL A 130 -7.20 -28.02 3.76
C VAL A 130 -7.65 -29.49 3.75
N LEU A 131 -6.72 -30.43 3.87
CA LEU A 131 -7.00 -31.86 3.86
C LEU A 131 -7.41 -32.42 5.22
N SER A 132 -7.59 -31.56 6.24
CA SER A 132 -8.01 -31.94 7.59
C SER A 132 -7.18 -33.06 8.23
N VAL A 133 -5.88 -33.11 7.92
CA VAL A 133 -4.97 -34.18 8.39
C VAL A 133 -4.68 -34.05 9.89
N ASP A 134 -4.77 -32.84 10.45
CA ASP A 134 -4.47 -32.53 11.86
C ASP A 134 -5.75 -32.06 12.62
N ALA A 135 -6.88 -32.74 12.40
CA ALA A 135 -8.18 -32.41 13.01
C ALA A 135 -8.31 -32.78 14.52
N SER A 136 -7.25 -32.61 15.31
CA SER A 136 -7.45 -32.41 16.75
C SER A 136 -7.92 -30.97 16.96
N SER A 137 -9.10 -30.84 17.58
CA SER A 137 -10.03 -29.70 17.64
C SER A 137 -9.52 -28.28 17.94
N ASP A 138 -8.25 -28.06 18.26
CA ASP A 138 -7.77 -26.73 18.69
C ASP A 138 -7.39 -25.81 17.51
N ILE A 139 -6.98 -26.39 16.37
CA ILE A 139 -6.45 -25.63 15.22
C ILE A 139 -7.56 -24.95 14.41
N ALA A 140 -8.75 -25.55 14.34
CA ALA A 140 -9.89 -24.96 13.62
C ALA A 140 -10.39 -23.67 14.29
N ILE A 141 -10.37 -23.63 15.63
CA ILE A 141 -10.79 -22.48 16.43
C ILE A 141 -9.80 -21.31 16.29
N ASP A 142 -8.49 -21.59 16.31
CA ASP A 142 -7.45 -20.56 16.14
C ASP A 142 -7.45 -19.94 14.74
N VAL A 143 -7.88 -20.70 13.72
CA VAL A 143 -7.99 -20.21 12.36
C VAL A 143 -9.16 -19.25 12.17
N GLU A 144 -10.33 -19.56 12.71
CA GLU A 144 -11.47 -18.64 12.67
C GLU A 144 -11.18 -17.37 13.46
N LYS A 145 -10.46 -17.49 14.59
CA LYS A 145 -9.99 -16.34 15.36
C LYS A 145 -9.00 -15.49 14.54
N SER A 146 -8.00 -16.11 13.92
CA SER A 146 -7.02 -15.41 13.08
C SER A 146 -7.66 -14.72 11.88
N LYS A 147 -8.70 -15.31 11.29
CA LYS A 147 -9.44 -14.72 10.17
C LYS A 147 -10.22 -13.48 10.59
N ARG A 148 -10.90 -13.54 11.76
CA ARG A 148 -11.57 -12.38 12.35
C ARG A 148 -10.59 -11.26 12.70
N ASP A 149 -9.46 -11.60 13.31
CA ASP A 149 -8.41 -10.62 13.67
C ASP A 149 -7.83 -9.94 12.41
N PHE A 150 -7.68 -10.68 11.31
CA PHE A 150 -7.22 -10.12 10.04
C PHE A 150 -8.23 -9.14 9.43
N GLU A 151 -9.52 -9.53 9.36
CA GLU A 151 -10.60 -8.67 8.86
C GLU A 151 -10.74 -7.38 9.68
N GLU A 152 -10.61 -7.46 11.02
CA GLU A 152 -10.66 -6.30 11.90
C GLU A 152 -9.46 -5.37 11.72
N ASN A 153 -8.25 -5.92 11.58
CA ASN A 153 -7.04 -5.14 11.31
C ASN A 153 -7.08 -4.46 9.94
N GLU A 154 -7.58 -5.13 8.91
CA GLU A 154 -7.73 -4.54 7.59
C GLU A 154 -8.70 -3.34 7.63
N LYS A 155 -9.80 -3.45 8.37
CA LYS A 155 -10.74 -2.35 8.58
C LYS A 155 -10.09 -1.17 9.31
N LYS A 156 -9.38 -1.42 10.41
CA LYS A 156 -8.64 -0.38 11.16
C LYS A 156 -7.62 0.34 10.29
N TYR A 157 -6.90 -0.40 9.44
CA TYR A 157 -5.92 0.18 8.54
C TYR A 157 -6.56 1.10 7.50
N ARG A 158 -7.71 0.70 6.91
CA ARG A 158 -8.46 1.56 5.98
C ARG A 158 -8.95 2.84 6.65
N GLU A 159 -9.48 2.74 7.87
CA GLU A 159 -9.95 3.91 8.64
C GLU A 159 -8.81 4.89 8.94
N LEU A 160 -7.66 4.39 9.38
CA LEU A 160 -6.44 5.19 9.59
C LEU A 160 -5.97 5.89 8.31
N GLN A 161 -6.02 5.20 7.18
CA GLN A 161 -5.62 5.75 5.89
C GLN A 161 -6.58 6.89 5.45
N CYS A 162 -7.89 6.73 5.65
CA CYS A 162 -8.86 7.80 5.41
C CYS A 162 -8.59 9.02 6.29
N GLN A 163 -8.35 8.84 7.59
CA GLN A 163 -8.04 9.93 8.50
C GLN A 163 -6.77 10.69 8.11
N MET A 164 -5.71 9.97 7.75
CA MET A 164 -4.46 10.58 7.27
C MET A 164 -4.68 11.41 6.00
N ASN A 165 -5.49 10.91 5.06
CA ASN A 165 -5.78 11.63 3.82
C ASN A 165 -6.57 12.93 4.11
N GLU A 166 -7.59 12.87 4.95
CA GLU A 166 -8.36 14.06 5.37
C GLU A 166 -7.48 15.10 6.08
N GLU A 167 -6.55 14.66 6.93
CA GLU A 167 -5.61 15.56 7.60
C GLU A 167 -4.65 16.23 6.60
N ASN A 168 -4.17 15.48 5.61
CA ASN A 168 -3.27 15.99 4.58
C ASN A 168 -3.98 16.97 3.65
N GLU A 169 -5.24 16.72 3.28
CA GLU A 169 -6.05 17.66 2.50
C GLU A 169 -6.24 18.99 3.24
N LYS A 170 -6.55 18.96 4.54
CA LYS A 170 -6.65 20.17 5.36
C LYS A 170 -5.34 20.95 5.42
N LYS A 171 -4.20 20.27 5.59
CA LYS A 171 -2.87 20.90 5.59
C LYS A 171 -2.55 21.53 4.23
N LEU A 172 -2.91 20.85 3.13
CA LEU A 172 -2.72 21.35 1.77
C LEU A 172 -3.54 22.62 1.53
N GLU A 173 -4.81 22.62 1.95
CA GLU A 173 -5.72 23.76 1.77
C GLU A 173 -5.27 24.99 2.57
N GLN A 174 -4.80 24.78 3.81
CA GLN A 174 -4.19 25.85 4.62
C GLN A 174 -2.93 26.43 3.97
N ALA A 175 -2.06 25.58 3.41
CA ALA A 175 -0.86 26.02 2.71
C ALA A 175 -1.20 26.85 1.47
N TYR A 176 -2.20 26.43 0.69
CA TYR A 176 -2.69 27.19 -0.47
C TYR A 176 -3.21 28.58 -0.08
N LYS A 177 -4.01 28.66 0.99
CA LYS A 177 -4.54 29.93 1.48
C LYS A 177 -3.41 30.88 1.91
N LYS A 178 -2.43 30.38 2.66
CA LYS A 178 -1.26 31.15 3.09
C LYS A 178 -0.41 31.63 1.91
N ASN A 179 -0.17 30.79 0.91
CA ASN A 179 0.55 31.19 -0.29
C ASN A 179 -0.19 32.29 -1.07
N LYS A 180 -1.52 32.22 -1.13
CA LYS A 180 -2.34 33.24 -1.78
C LYS A 180 -2.25 34.59 -1.06
N GLU A 181 -2.29 34.59 0.27
CA GLU A 181 -2.13 35.80 1.10
C GLU A 181 -0.74 36.43 0.91
N LEU A 182 0.32 35.62 0.90
CA LEU A 182 1.68 36.09 0.62
C LEU A 182 1.83 36.68 -0.78
N GLN A 183 1.20 36.06 -1.79
CA GLN A 183 1.21 36.60 -3.15
C GLN A 183 0.54 37.98 -3.22
N CYS A 184 -0.62 38.16 -2.58
CA CYS A 184 -1.27 39.47 -2.52
C CYS A 184 -0.40 40.53 -1.83
N GLN A 185 0.31 40.18 -0.76
CA GLN A 185 1.24 41.10 -0.09
C GLN A 185 2.40 41.51 -1.00
N ILE A 186 2.97 40.57 -1.75
CA ILE A 186 4.03 40.83 -2.74
C ILE A 186 3.50 41.76 -3.84
N ASP A 187 2.30 41.51 -4.34
CA ASP A 187 1.69 42.32 -5.39
C ASP A 187 1.41 43.76 -4.90
N GLU A 188 0.85 43.92 -3.69
CA GLU A 188 0.66 45.24 -3.06
C GLU A 188 1.98 45.99 -2.81
N GLU A 189 3.02 45.27 -2.36
CA GLU A 189 4.35 45.87 -2.14
C GLU A 189 4.98 46.31 -3.48
N ASN A 190 4.78 45.53 -4.54
CA ASN A 190 5.22 45.87 -5.89
C ASN A 190 4.43 47.03 -6.49
N GLU A 191 3.12 47.16 -6.21
CA GLU A 191 2.33 48.32 -6.63
C GLU A 191 2.71 49.61 -5.88
N LYS A 192 3.13 49.50 -4.61
CA LYS A 192 3.64 50.63 -3.80
C LYS A 192 5.04 51.07 -4.23
N LYS A 193 5.83 50.19 -4.88
CA LYS A 193 7.13 50.57 -5.45
C LYS A 193 6.92 51.48 -6.65
N LEU A 194 7.45 52.70 -6.56
CA LEU A 194 7.44 53.65 -7.67
C LEU A 194 8.30 53.07 -8.80
N THR A 195 7.65 52.55 -9.85
CA THR A 195 8.39 52.03 -11.01
C THR A 195 9.19 53.14 -11.68
N VAL A 196 10.34 52.78 -12.25
CA VAL A 196 11.20 53.72 -13.00
C VAL A 196 10.37 54.46 -14.05
N GLU A 197 9.46 53.79 -14.75
CA GLU A 197 8.57 54.42 -15.74
C GLU A 197 7.63 55.47 -15.12
N LYS A 198 7.02 55.20 -13.97
CA LYS A 198 6.13 56.13 -13.27
C LYS A 198 6.92 57.34 -12.73
N PHE A 199 8.14 57.12 -12.25
CA PHE A 199 9.08 58.18 -11.89
C PHE A 199 9.49 59.02 -13.12
N MET A 200 9.87 58.37 -14.22
CA MET A 200 10.28 59.04 -15.46
C MET A 200 9.14 59.84 -16.09
N SER A 201 7.89 59.37 -15.99
CA SER A 201 6.71 60.13 -16.41
C SER A 201 6.47 61.40 -15.56
N LYS A 202 6.88 61.40 -14.28
CA LYS A 202 6.86 62.61 -13.44
C LYS A 202 7.99 63.59 -13.83
N ILE A 203 9.15 63.08 -14.25
CA ILE A 203 10.29 63.89 -14.75
C ILE A 203 9.95 64.54 -16.09
N ASN A 204 9.50 63.76 -17.08
CA ASN A 204 9.24 64.24 -18.45
C ASN A 204 8.08 65.25 -18.55
N LYS A 205 7.25 65.40 -17.51
CA LYS A 205 6.16 66.39 -17.45
C LYS A 205 6.60 67.83 -17.14
N GLY A 206 7.88 68.18 -17.36
CA GLY A 206 8.35 69.57 -17.34
C GLY A 206 8.37 70.24 -15.97
N ARG A 207 8.31 69.49 -14.87
CA ARG A 207 8.21 70.06 -13.51
C ARG A 207 9.53 70.46 -12.86
N TYR A 208 10.67 70.11 -13.46
CA TYR A 208 11.97 70.34 -12.82
C TYR A 208 12.68 71.62 -13.23
N GLU A 209 12.22 72.33 -14.26
CA GLU A 209 12.73 73.67 -14.58
C GLU A 209 12.47 74.70 -13.44
N GLY A 210 11.58 74.37 -12.49
CA GLY A 210 11.28 75.21 -11.32
C GLY A 210 11.62 74.60 -9.95
N LEU A 211 12.08 73.35 -9.88
CA LEU A 211 12.46 72.71 -8.61
C LEU A 211 13.96 72.87 -8.40
N GLY A 212 14.35 73.63 -7.38
CA GLY A 212 15.75 73.68 -6.95
C GLY A 212 16.29 72.28 -6.63
N ILE A 213 17.61 72.14 -6.61
CA ILE A 213 18.36 70.87 -6.41
C ILE A 213 17.83 70.04 -5.23
N GLU A 214 17.37 70.69 -4.16
CA GLU A 214 16.83 70.01 -2.98
C GLU A 214 15.49 69.29 -3.23
N GLY A 215 14.64 69.84 -4.11
CA GLY A 215 13.42 69.19 -4.57
C GLY A 215 13.71 67.96 -5.44
N ILE A 216 14.78 68.01 -6.24
CA ILE A 216 15.25 66.86 -7.02
C ILE A 216 15.76 65.76 -6.08
N LYS A 217 16.58 66.10 -5.09
CA LYS A 217 17.07 65.15 -4.07
C LYS A 217 15.92 64.42 -3.37
N TYR A 218 14.91 65.16 -2.91
CA TYR A 218 13.78 64.56 -2.19
C TYR A 218 13.00 63.55 -3.04
N ASN A 219 12.80 63.85 -4.32
CA ASN A 219 12.14 62.93 -5.24
C ASN A 219 13.01 61.71 -5.60
N MET A 220 14.35 61.86 -5.65
CA MET A 220 15.26 60.72 -5.85
C MET A 220 15.29 59.77 -4.65
N LEU A 221 15.02 60.26 -3.43
CA LEU A 221 14.86 59.40 -2.26
C LEU A 221 13.61 58.51 -2.35
N GLU A 222 12.62 58.84 -3.17
CA GLU A 222 11.46 57.96 -3.38
C GLU A 222 11.77 56.77 -4.31
N LEU A 223 12.92 56.77 -4.99
CA LEU A 223 13.37 55.65 -5.81
C LEU A 223 13.92 54.53 -4.94
N ASN A 224 13.40 53.32 -5.16
CA ASN A 224 13.76 52.15 -4.37
C ASN A 224 14.96 51.41 -4.97
N PHE A 225 16.09 52.11 -5.12
CA PHE A 225 17.37 51.49 -5.48
C PHE A 225 18.04 50.92 -4.24
N GLU A 226 18.45 49.66 -4.30
CA GLU A 226 19.10 48.94 -3.20
C GLU A 226 20.40 49.66 -2.79
N GLY A 227 20.53 50.00 -1.50
CA GLY A 227 21.68 50.74 -0.94
C GLY A 227 21.78 52.23 -1.30
N PHE A 228 20.92 52.75 -2.18
CA PHE A 228 20.99 54.17 -2.62
C PHE A 228 20.66 55.13 -1.48
N LYS A 229 19.57 54.89 -0.74
CA LYS A 229 19.15 55.75 0.40
C LYS A 229 20.24 55.88 1.46
N GLU A 230 20.81 54.76 1.90
CA GLU A 230 21.87 54.77 2.92
C GLU A 230 23.11 55.52 2.43
N THR A 231 23.48 55.36 1.17
CA THR A 231 24.69 56.00 0.62
C THR A 231 24.47 57.48 0.32
N PHE A 232 23.27 57.87 -0.11
CA PHE A 232 22.90 59.22 -0.54
C PHE A 232 22.50 60.13 0.63
N ILE A 233 21.92 59.59 1.70
CA ILE A 233 21.53 60.36 2.91
C ILE A 233 22.70 60.49 3.90
N ASN A 234 23.42 59.40 4.22
CA ASN A 234 24.39 59.42 5.32
C ASN A 234 25.73 60.06 4.98
N LYS A 235 26.13 60.06 3.70
CA LYS A 235 27.29 60.84 3.29
C LYS A 235 26.77 62.23 2.99
N SER A 236 27.26 63.26 3.67
CA SER A 236 26.89 64.65 3.40
C SER A 236 27.30 65.07 1.97
N TRP A 237 26.50 64.72 0.96
CA TRP A 237 26.69 65.11 -0.44
C TRP A 237 26.33 66.59 -0.58
N ASN A 238 27.23 67.45 -0.11
CA ASN A 238 26.94 68.87 0.02
C ASN A 238 26.79 69.59 -1.32
N PHE A 239 27.23 69.00 -2.45
CA PHE A 239 27.18 69.65 -3.76
C PHE A 239 26.96 68.65 -4.91
N ILE A 240 25.71 68.40 -5.25
CA ILE A 240 25.32 67.81 -6.54
C ILE A 240 25.15 68.98 -7.52
N VAL A 241 25.87 68.94 -8.64
CA VAL A 241 25.90 70.05 -9.60
C VAL A 241 24.95 69.78 -10.75
N GLN A 242 24.92 68.53 -11.21
CA GLN A 242 24.19 68.13 -12.39
C GLN A 242 23.73 66.69 -12.22
N ILE A 243 22.54 66.41 -12.72
CA ILE A 243 21.98 65.06 -12.79
C ILE A 243 21.60 64.85 -14.24
N ASP A 244 22.26 63.90 -14.90
CA ASP A 244 22.01 63.56 -16.29
C ASP A 244 21.39 62.18 -16.40
N LEU A 245 20.51 62.01 -17.37
CA LEU A 245 19.91 60.73 -17.71
C LEU A 245 20.61 60.15 -18.93
N THR A 246 20.86 58.85 -18.94
CA THR A 246 21.29 58.19 -20.17
C THR A 246 20.20 58.25 -21.22
N GLU A 247 20.60 58.27 -22.50
CA GLU A 247 19.66 58.26 -23.63
C GLU A 247 18.69 57.07 -23.58
N ASN A 248 19.14 55.91 -23.07
CA ASN A 248 18.30 54.73 -22.89
C ASN A 248 17.38 54.80 -21.66
N GLN A 249 17.45 55.88 -20.87
CA GLN A 249 16.63 56.13 -19.68
C GLN A 249 16.75 55.07 -18.56
N LYS A 250 17.77 54.19 -18.65
CA LYS A 250 18.01 53.12 -17.67
C LYS A 250 18.94 53.53 -16.53
N TYR A 251 19.72 54.59 -16.71
CA TYR A 251 20.73 55.02 -15.75
C TYR A 251 20.63 56.53 -15.49
N ILE A 252 20.97 56.91 -14.25
CA ILE A 252 21.09 58.29 -13.83
C ILE A 252 22.55 58.53 -13.43
N PHE A 253 23.17 59.55 -14.02
CA PHE A 253 24.47 60.06 -13.62
C PHE A 253 24.28 61.25 -12.69
N VAL A 254 24.90 61.18 -11.51
CA VAL A 254 24.89 62.29 -10.54
C VAL A 254 26.30 62.88 -10.50
N CYS A 255 26.46 64.08 -11.04
CA CYS A 255 27.73 64.79 -11.09
C CYS A 255 27.95 65.60 -9.81
N LYS A 256 29.10 65.36 -9.16
CA LYS A 256 29.49 65.99 -7.90
C LYS A 256 30.51 67.11 -8.14
N PHE A 257 30.37 68.25 -7.46
CA PHE A 257 31.46 69.21 -7.38
C PHE A 257 32.52 68.67 -6.40
N LEU A 258 33.72 68.39 -6.90
CA LEU A 258 34.89 68.24 -6.04
C LEU A 258 35.50 69.63 -5.87
N SER A 259 35.16 70.33 -4.79
CA SER A 259 35.94 71.51 -4.41
C SER A 259 37.36 71.03 -4.13
N ARG A 260 38.31 71.38 -4.98
CA ARG A 260 39.73 71.28 -4.64
C ARG A 260 39.95 72.21 -3.44
N LEU A 261 40.27 71.62 -2.28
CA LEU A 261 41.03 72.31 -1.25
C LEU A 261 42.49 72.39 -1.71
#